data_AF-A0A914CMY4-F1
#
_entry.id   AF-A0A914CMY4-F1
#
_cell.length_a   1.000
_cell.length_b   1.000
_cell.length_c   1.000
_cell.angle_alpha   90.00
_cell.angle_beta   90.00
_cell.angle_gamma   90.00
#
_symmetry.space_group_name_H-M   'P 1'
#
loop_
_entity.id
_entity.type
_entity.pdbx_description
1 polymer ?
#
loop_
_entity_poly.entity_id
_entity_poly.type
_entity_poly.pdbx_seq_one_letter_code
_entity_poly.pdbx_strand_id
1 'polypeptide(L)' 'MLMFCEQFASLNYKDKYKLLKNSWRLIYQLERYYSSIEYFGCDINDGRLMFDDTTAVDFNKINCAKEMDQETFNKSQ' A
#
# COMPACT_ATOMS: atom_id res chain seq x y z
N MET A 1 -8.86 -12.88 3.65
CA MET A 1 -8.13 -13.79 2.72
C MET A 1 -7.39 -14.93 3.42
N LEU A 2 -6.61 -14.70 4.50
CA LEU A 2 -5.85 -15.78 5.17
C LEU A 2 -6.66 -16.76 6.03
N MET A 3 -7.73 -16.30 6.68
CA MET A 3 -8.52 -17.15 7.60
C MET A 3 -9.34 -18.24 6.91
N PHE A 4 -9.41 -18.22 5.57
CA PHE A 4 -10.18 -19.19 4.77
C PHE A 4 -9.30 -20.31 4.19
N CYS A 5 -8.00 -20.32 4.49
CA CYS A 5 -7.08 -21.39 4.07
C CYS A 5 -7.13 -22.52 5.11
N GLU A 6 -7.59 -23.71 4.71
CA GLU A 6 -7.71 -24.88 5.60
C GLU A 6 -6.38 -25.23 6.28
N GLN A 7 -5.27 -25.12 5.55
CA GLN A 7 -3.92 -25.38 6.07
C GLN A 7 -3.50 -24.37 7.13
N PHE A 8 -3.96 -23.12 7.02
CA PHE A 8 -3.74 -22.11 8.06
C PHE A 8 -4.65 -22.34 9.26
N ALA A 9 -5.91 -22.73 9.03
CA ALA A 9 -6.89 -23.02 10.07
C ALA A 9 -6.46 -24.19 10.97
N SER A 10 -5.81 -25.21 10.41
CA SER A 10 -5.32 -26.39 11.14
C SER A 10 -4.11 -26.10 12.04
N LEU A 11 -3.45 -24.95 11.91
CA LEU A 11 -2.30 -24.61 12.74
C LEU A 11 -2.70 -24.28 14.17
N ASN A 12 -1.81 -24.57 15.12
CA ASN A 12 -1.95 -24.10 16.48
C ASN A 12 -1.79 -22.56 16.55
N TYR A 13 -2.22 -21.97 17.66
CA TYR A 13 -2.20 -20.51 17.84
C TYR A 13 -0.80 -19.89 17.71
N LYS A 14 0.23 -20.55 18.24
CA LYS A 14 1.61 -20.05 18.21
C LYS A 14 2.13 -19.96 16.77
N ASP A 15 1.84 -20.96 15.95
CA ASP A 15 2.25 -21.00 14.55
C ASP A 15 1.44 -20.03 13.69
N LYS A 16 0.14 -19.89 13.94
CA LYS A 16 -0.69 -18.84 13.32
C LYS A 16 -0.13 -17.45 13.57
N TYR A 17 0.20 -17.14 14.83
CA TYR A 17 0.79 -15.87 15.20
C TYR A 17 2.14 -15.66 14.53
N LYS A 18 3.01 -16.68 14.53
CA LYS A 18 4.33 -16.62 13.88
C LYS A 18 4.22 -16.36 12.38
N LEU A 19 3.29 -17.02 11.69
CA LEU A 19 3.06 -16.78 10.26
C LEU A 19 2.55 -15.36 10.02
N LEU A 20 1.46 -14.96 10.69
CA LEU A 20 0.88 -13.64 10.54
C LEU A 20 1.91 -12.54 10.80
N LYS A 21 2.68 -12.64 11.89
CA LYS A 21 3.71 -11.66 12.23
C LYS A 21 4.75 -11.46 11.11
N ASN A 22 5.06 -12.51 10.36
CA ASN A 22 6.05 -12.44 9.28
C ASN A 22 5.44 -12.10 7.91
N SER A 23 4.18 -12.44 7.65
CA SER A 23 3.57 -12.29 6.32
C SER A 23 2.54 -11.17 6.20
N TRP A 24 2.01 -10.64 7.31
CA TRP A 24 0.88 -9.69 7.29
C TRP A 24 1.17 -8.46 6.42
N ARG A 25 2.38 -7.91 6.51
CA ARG A 25 2.77 -6.70 5.78
C ARG A 25 2.80 -6.94 4.28
N LEU A 26 3.33 -8.10 3.86
CA LEU A 26 3.39 -8.48 2.45
C LEU A 26 1.99 -8.73 1.89
N ILE A 27 1.13 -9.40 2.66
CA ILE A 27 -0.26 -9.67 2.26
C ILE A 27 -1.04 -8.37 2.14
N TYR A 28 -0.90 -7.48 3.11
CA TYR A 28 -1.49 -6.14 3.07
C TYR A 28 -1.07 -5.37 1.82
N GLN A 29 0.24 -5.36 1.50
CA GLN A 29 0.75 -4.67 0.31
C GLN A 29 0.17 -5.25 -0.98
N LEU A 30 0.16 -6.58 -1.12
CA LEU A 30 -0.41 -7.26 -2.28
C LEU A 30 -1.90 -6.93 -2.46
N GLU A 31 -2.67 -6.92 -1.37
CA GLU A 31 -4.08 -6.55 -1.39
C GLU A 31 -4.25 -5.10 -1.88
N ARG A 32 -3.47 -4.16 -1.36
CA ARG A 32 -3.54 -2.75 -1.79
C ARG A 32 -3.14 -2.57 -3.26
N TYR A 33 -2.13 -3.30 -3.75
CA TYR A 33 -1.79 -3.29 -5.17
C TYR A 33 -2.92 -3.83 -6.03
N TYR A 34 -3.49 -4.97 -5.65
CA TYR A 34 -4.63 -5.57 -6.34
C TYR A 34 -5.81 -4.59 -6.43
N SER A 35 -6.23 -4.00 -5.32
CA SER A 35 -7.33 -3.02 -5.29
C SER A 35 -7.02 -1.76 -6.11
N SER A 36 -5.76 -1.32 -6.16
CA SER A 36 -5.36 -0.17 -6.98
C SER A 36 -5.45 -0.46 -8.47
N ILE A 37 -5.01 -1.66 -8.88
CA ILE A 37 -5.13 -2.12 -10.27
C ILE A 37 -6.59 -2.26 -10.66
N GLU A 38 -7.40 -2.87 -9.79
CA GLU A 38 -8.84 -3.07 -10.03
C GLU A 38 -9.59 -1.74 -10.15
N TYR A 39 -9.32 -0.78 -9.27
CA TYR A 39 -10.05 0.48 -9.23
C TYR A 39 -9.61 1.46 -10.32
N PHE A 40 -8.30 1.62 -10.56
CA PHE A 40 -7.79 2.62 -11.49
C PHE A 40 -7.46 2.07 -12.89
N GLY A 41 -7.35 0.75 -13.06
CA GLY A 41 -6.89 0.12 -14.30
C GLY A 41 -5.40 0.39 -14.59
N CYS A 42 -4.63 0.77 -13.57
CA CYS A 42 -3.29 1.35 -13.71
C CYS A 42 -2.17 0.31 -13.81
N ASP A 43 -1.15 0.65 -14.59
CA ASP A 43 0.20 0.10 -14.52
C ASP A 43 0.87 0.51 -13.18
N ILE A 44 1.84 -0.27 -12.69
CA ILE A 44 2.56 -0.03 -11.42
C ILE A 44 3.17 1.38 -11.34
N ASN A 45 3.37 2.03 -12.49
CA ASN A 45 4.00 3.33 -12.65
C ASN A 45 3.06 4.54 -12.52
N ASP A 46 1.75 4.35 -12.38
CA ASP A 46 0.79 5.48 -12.36
C ASP A 46 0.87 6.31 -11.04
N GLY A 47 1.66 5.85 -10.06
CA GLY A 47 1.93 6.60 -8.83
C GLY A 47 0.71 6.77 -7.92
N ARG A 48 -0.41 6.09 -8.22
CA ARG A 48 -1.66 6.12 -7.45
C ARG A 48 -1.87 4.76 -6.78
N LEU A 49 -2.09 4.76 -5.47
CA LEU A 49 -2.27 3.56 -4.67
C LEU A 49 -3.47 3.73 -3.72
N MET A 50 -4.36 2.75 -3.68
CA MET A 50 -5.39 2.63 -2.65
C MET A 50 -4.72 2.37 -1.30
N PHE A 51 -4.92 3.27 -0.34
CA PHE A 51 -4.42 3.13 1.02
C PHE A 51 -5.39 2.32 1.88
N ASP A 52 -6.68 2.58 1.73
CA ASP A 52 -7.79 1.80 2.29
C ASP A 52 -8.87 1.65 1.21
N ASP A 53 -10.06 1.16 1.55
CA ASP A 53 -11.12 0.86 0.58
C ASP A 53 -11.80 2.11 0.01
N THR A 54 -11.52 3.28 0.59
CA THR A 54 -12.14 4.58 0.25
C THR A 54 -11.12 5.68 -0.04
N THR A 55 -9.88 5.51 0.39
CA THR A 55 -8.81 6.51 0.31
C THR A 55 -7.73 6.05 -0.64
N ALA A 56 -7.38 6.93 -1.58
CA ALA A 56 -6.23 6.76 -2.46
C ALA A 56 -5.15 7.81 -2.20
N VAL A 57 -3.89 7.41 -2.37
CA VAL A 57 -2.72 8.27 -2.29
C VAL A 57 -2.12 8.40 -3.67
N ASP A 58 -1.84 9.64 -4.06
CA ASP A 58 -1.18 9.99 -5.32
C ASP A 58 0.24 10.51 -5.01
N PHE A 59 1.24 9.66 -5.25
CA PHE A 59 2.64 9.96 -4.97
C PHE A 59 3.22 11.02 -5.90
N ASN A 60 2.66 11.21 -7.10
CA ASN A 60 3.09 12.25 -8.03
C ASN A 60 2.79 13.64 -7.45
N LYS A 61 1.65 13.79 -6.76
CA LYS A 61 1.28 15.06 -6.11
C LYS A 61 2.08 15.38 -4.85
N ILE A 62 2.61 14.37 -4.17
CA ILE A 62 3.42 14.56 -2.95
C ILE A 62 4.82 15.10 -3.29
N ASN A 63 5.37 14.72 -4.45
CA ASN A 63 6.68 15.22 -4.90
C ASN A 63 6.62 16.69 -5.37
N CYS A 64 5.53 17.12 -6.03
CA CYS A 64 5.37 18.51 -6.47
C CYS A 64 5.31 19.52 -5.31
N ALA A 65 4.83 19.12 -4.13
CA ALA A 65 4.81 20.01 -2.96
C ALA A 65 6.22 20.39 -2.48
N LYS A 66 7.18 19.45 -2.57
CA LYS A 66 8.58 19.70 -2.17
C LYS A 66 9.32 20.58 -3.17
N GLU A 67 8.98 20.49 -4.46
CA GLU A 67 9.56 21.33 -5.52
C GLU A 67 9.05 22.77 -5.46
N MET A 68 7.77 22.97 -5.14
CA MET A 68 7.20 24.31 -4.92
C MET A 68 7.85 25.05 -3.75
N ASP A 69 8.14 24.35 -2.64
CA ASP A 69 8.80 24.95 -1.48
C ASP A 69 10.25 25.40 -1.79
N GLN A 70 10.97 24.66 -2.66
CA GLN A 70 12.32 25.03 -3.11
C GLN A 70 12.35 26.20 -4.11
N GLU A 71 11.42 26.24 -5.07
CA GLU A 71 11.33 27.39 -5.99
C GLU A 71 10.95 28.69 -5.27
N THR A 72 10.07 28.61 -4.27
CA THR A 72 9.64 29.79 -3.50
C THR A 72 10.78 30.34 -2.64
N PHE A 73 11.62 29.48 -2.07
CA PHE A 73 12.83 29.86 -1.35
C PHE A 73 13.89 30.50 -2.27
N ASN A 74 14.10 29.96 -3.47
CA ASN A 74 15.09 30.51 -4.41
C ASN A 74 14.66 31.82 -5.09
N LYS A 75 13.36 32.14 -5.13
CA LYS A 75 12.84 33.43 -5.62
C LYS A 75 12.82 34.53 -4.55
N SER A 76 13.11 34.19 -3.30
CA SER A 76 13.12 35.12 -2.15
C SER A 76 14.52 35.43 -1.62
N GLN A 77 15.57 34.96 -2.32
CA GLN A 77 16.96 35.43 -2.22
C GLN A 77 17.29 36.34 -3.41
#